data_AF-A0A7Y5WWC1-F1
#
_entry.id   AF-A0A7Y5WWC1-F1
#
_cell.length_a   1.000
_cell.length_b   1.000
_cell.length_c   1.000
_cell.angle_alpha   90.00
_cell.angle_beta   90.00
_cell.angle_gamma   90.00
#
_symmetry.space_group_name_H-M   'P 1'
#
loop_
_entity.id
_entity.type
_entity.pdbx_description
1 polymer ?
#
loop_
_entity_poly.entity_id
_entity_poly.type
_entity_poly.pdbx_seq_one_letter_code
_entity_poly.pdbx_strand_id
1 'polypeptide(L)' 'WKRQDPQQPKSIWYMTDAQWVGFRLVRPSTLPGVDEMYRAWNSGVELDPY' A
#
# COMPACT_ATOMS: atom_id res chain seq x y z
N TRP A 1 -13.37 17.17 6.15
CA TRP A 1 -12.61 16.84 4.95
C TRP A 1 -13.31 17.21 3.64
N LYS A 2 -14.48 16.66 3.26
CA LYS A 2 -15.13 17.01 1.96
C LYS A 2 -15.39 18.51 1.77
N ARG A 3 -15.71 19.23 2.85
CA ARG A 3 -15.90 20.70 2.80
C ARG A 3 -14.59 21.43 2.47
N GLN A 4 -13.46 20.91 2.93
CA GLN A 4 -12.12 21.46 2.77
C GLN A 4 -11.42 20.99 1.49
N ASP A 5 -11.92 19.93 0.82
CA ASP A 5 -11.37 19.47 -0.46
C ASP A 5 -11.39 20.63 -1.48
N PRO A 6 -10.21 21.11 -1.91
CA PRO A 6 -10.10 22.27 -2.80
C PRO A 6 -10.43 21.94 -4.26
N GLN A 7 -10.58 20.65 -4.61
CA GLN A 7 -10.78 20.21 -5.98
C GLN A 7 -12.27 20.25 -6.40
N GLN A 8 -12.53 20.45 -7.70
CA GLN A 8 -13.84 20.30 -8.33
C GLN A 8 -13.69 19.45 -9.61
N PRO A 9 -14.34 18.28 -9.72
CA PRO A 9 -15.24 17.65 -8.73
C PRO A 9 -14.49 17.13 -7.50
N LYS A 10 -15.20 17.04 -6.37
CA LYS A 10 -14.63 16.57 -5.11
C LYS A 10 -14.37 15.06 -5.13
N SER A 11 -13.18 14.64 -4.70
CA SER A 11 -12.79 13.24 -4.66
C SER A 11 -13.35 12.55 -3.41
N ILE A 12 -13.80 11.30 -3.52
CA ILE A 12 -14.19 10.52 -2.33
C ILE A 12 -12.99 10.03 -1.51
N TRP A 13 -11.78 10.13 -2.06
CA TRP A 13 -10.56 9.55 -1.50
C TRP A 13 -9.66 10.58 -0.79
N TYR A 14 -9.97 11.88 -0.90
CA TYR A 14 -9.10 12.94 -0.39
C TYR A 14 -9.46 13.35 1.04
N MET A 15 -9.00 12.61 2.05
CA MET A 15 -9.34 12.84 3.46
C MET A 15 -8.36 13.82 4.15
N THR A 16 -8.62 15.13 4.03
CA THR A 16 -7.80 16.21 4.64
C THR A 16 -7.75 16.21 6.18
N ASP A 17 -8.70 15.55 6.85
CA ASP A 17 -8.78 15.55 8.31
C ASP A 17 -7.99 14.39 8.94
N ALA A 18 -7.34 13.54 8.13
CA ALA A 18 -6.50 12.45 8.62
C ALA A 18 -5.15 13.03 9.08
N GLN A 19 -5.08 13.46 10.34
CA GLN A 19 -3.86 14.05 10.89
C GLN A 19 -2.68 13.09 10.77
N TRP A 20 -2.90 11.80 11.05
CA TRP A 20 -1.87 10.77 11.02
C TRP A 20 -2.27 9.67 10.03
N VAL A 21 -1.55 9.59 8.91
CA VAL A 21 -1.58 8.45 8.01
C VAL A 21 -0.27 7.71 8.21
N GLY A 22 -0.36 6.46 8.66
CA GLY A 22 0.80 5.60 8.88
C GLY A 22 0.62 4.28 8.18
N PHE A 23 1.74 3.69 7.76
CA PHE A 23 1.77 2.30 7.32
C PHE A 23 2.39 1.44 8.42
N ARG A 24 1.87 0.22 8.57
CA ARG A 24 2.47 -0.78 9.44
C ARG A 24 3.26 -1.74 8.57
N LEU A 25 4.57 -1.79 8.75
CA LEU A 25 5.39 -2.85 8.18
C LEU A 25 5.15 -4.12 8.99
N VAL A 26 4.62 -5.15 8.33
CA VAL A 26 4.47 -6.48 8.92
C VAL A 26 5.49 -7.41 8.28
N ARG A 27 6.10 -8.28 9.10
CA ARG A 27 6.96 -9.36 8.60
C ARG A 27 6.33 -10.72 8.95
N PRO A 28 6.58 -11.76 8.14
CA PRO A 28 6.30 -13.14 8.54
C PRO A 28 7.03 -13.50 9.84
N SER A 29 6.42 -14.35 10.66
CA SER A 29 7.01 -14.82 11.92
C SER A 29 8.27 -15.65 11.65
N THR A 30 8.15 -16.63 10.77
CA THR A 30 9.24 -17.44 10.21
C THR A 30 9.76 -16.77 8.96
N LEU A 31 11.08 -16.68 8.79
CA LEU A 31 11.69 -16.11 7.59
C LEU A 31 11.44 -17.05 6.40
N PRO A 32 10.80 -16.59 5.31
CA PRO A 32 10.69 -17.36 4.08
C PRO A 32 12.06 -17.52 3.39
N GLY A 33 12.11 -18.42 2.41
CA GLY A 33 13.31 -18.62 1.59
C GLY A 33 13.61 -17.41 0.71
N VAL A 34 14.87 -17.28 0.27
CA VAL A 34 15.31 -16.17 -0.60
C VAL A 34 14.50 -16.14 -1.90
N ASP A 35 14.23 -17.29 -2.51
CA ASP A 35 13.45 -17.39 -3.74
C ASP A 35 12.00 -16.92 -3.53
N GLU A 36 11.38 -17.29 -2.42
CA GLU A 36 10.01 -16.87 -2.08
C GLU A 36 9.93 -15.36 -1.85
N MET A 37 10.89 -14.78 -1.13
CA MET A 37 10.99 -13.33 -0.95
C MET A 37 11.19 -12.60 -2.27
N TYR A 38 12.01 -13.15 -3.17
CA TYR A 38 12.23 -12.58 -4.50
C TYR A 38 10.94 -12.56 -5.32
N ARG A 39 10.21 -13.68 -5.35
CA ARG A 39 8.94 -13.79 -6.08
C ARG A 39 7.86 -12.85 -5.55
N ALA A 40 7.77 -12.72 -4.22
CA ALA A 40 6.74 -11.91 -3.56
C ALA A 40 6.96 -10.39 -3.70
N TRP A 41 8.21 -9.92 -3.68
CA TRP A 41 8.50 -8.48 -3.58
C TRP A 41 9.33 -7.89 -4.71
N ASN A 42 10.12 -8.70 -5.42
CA ASN A 42 11.14 -8.23 -6.36
C ASN A 42 11.05 -8.85 -7.77
N SER A 43 10.00 -9.62 -8.06
CA SER A 43 9.84 -10.31 -9.34
C SER A 43 9.55 -9.37 -10.52
N GLY A 44 9.01 -8.18 -10.25
CA GLY A 44 8.75 -7.16 -11.28
C GLY A 44 7.68 -7.55 -12.29
N VAL A 45 6.93 -8.63 -12.03
CA VAL A 45 5.83 -9.11 -12.88
C VAL A 45 4.49 -8.88 -12.20
N GLU A 46 3.42 -8.72 -12.99
CA GLU A 46 2.05 -8.59 -12.47
C GLU A 46 1.55 -9.89 -11.82
N LEU A 47 1.92 -11.03 -12.40
CA LEU A 47 1.56 -12.35 -11.91
C LEU A 47 2.75 -13.30 -12.05
N ASP A 48 3.20 -13.89 -10.95
CA ASP A 48 4.19 -14.97 -10.95
C ASP A 48 3.46 -16.32 -11.06
N PRO A 49 3.70 -17.13 -12.11
CA PRO A 49 3.03 -18.42 -12.29
C PRO A 49 3.61 -19.55 -11.43
N TYR A 50 4.65 -19.30 -10.62
CA TYR A 50 5.40 -20.32 -9.87
C TYR A 50 5.35 -20.19 -8.35
#